data_AF-A0A732GS35-F1
#
_entry.id   AF-A0A732GS35-F1
#
_cell.length_a   1.000
_cell.length_b   1.000
_cell.length_c   1.000
_cell.angle_alpha   90.00
_cell.angle_beta   90.00
_cell.angle_gamma   90.00
#
_symmetry.space_group_name_H-M   'P 1'
#
loop_
_entity.id
_entity.type
_entity.pdbx_description
1 polymer ?
#
loop_
_entity_poly.entity_id
_entity_poly.type
_entity_poly.pdbx_seq_one_letter_code
_entity_poly.pdbx_strand_id
1 'polypeptide(L)' 'MQGELMTIAERLEQKGREEGRKEGLQKGRQEGAAEKAQAIARQLRNMGMTPEQIEQATGLSGAELKKLFAD' A
#
# COMPACT_ATOMS: atom_id res chain seq x y z
N MET A 1 13.65 -40.16 -10.88
CA MET A 1 13.26 -38.98 -10.11
C MET A 1 14.37 -38.68 -9.10
N GLN A 2 15.39 -37.92 -9.50
CA GLN A 2 16.37 -37.42 -8.54
C GLN A 2 15.71 -36.21 -7.87
N GLY A 3 15.07 -36.46 -6.72
CA GLY A 3 14.52 -35.40 -5.90
C GLY A 3 15.67 -34.61 -5.28
N GLU A 4 15.72 -33.32 -5.58
CA GLU A 4 16.69 -32.37 -5.05
C GLU A 4 16.62 -32.38 -3.51
N LEU A 5 17.63 -32.97 -2.86
CA LEU A 5 17.85 -32.80 -1.42
C LEU A 5 18.48 -31.43 -1.20
N MET A 6 17.65 -30.37 -1.22
CA MET A 6 18.09 -29.04 -0.78
C MET A 6 18.60 -29.10 0.65
N THR A 7 19.78 -28.53 0.86
CA THR A 7 20.38 -28.36 2.19
C THR A 7 19.52 -27.45 3.06
N ILE A 8 19.73 -27.53 4.38
CA ILE A 8 19.05 -26.65 5.33
C ILE A 8 19.35 -25.18 5.01
N ALA A 9 20.57 -24.86 4.58
CA ALA A 9 20.97 -23.51 4.20
C ALA A 9 20.18 -22.98 2.98
N GLU A 10 20.06 -23.79 1.92
CA GLU A 10 19.29 -23.42 0.72
C GLU A 10 17.81 -23.22 1.03
N ARG A 11 17.23 -24.05 1.90
CA ARG A 11 15.84 -23.89 2.34
C ARG A 11 15.64 -22.59 3.12
N LEU A 12 16.57 -22.24 4.00
CA LEU A 12 16.51 -21.00 4.77
C LEU A 12 16.65 -19.78 3.85
N GLU A 13 17.56 -19.82 2.89
CA GLU A 13 17.73 -18.74 1.91
C GLU A 13 16.50 -18.58 1.01
N GLN A 14 15.95 -19.69 0.49
CA GLN A 14 14.75 -19.69 -0.32
C GLN A 14 13.56 -19.09 0.45
N LYS A 15 13.39 -19.52 1.71
CA LYS A 15 12.33 -19.00 2.58
C LYS A 15 12.49 -17.50 2.83
N GLY A 16 13.70 -17.05 3.16
CA GLY A 16 13.98 -15.63 3.37
C GLY A 16 13.71 -14.77 2.12
N ARG A 17 14.05 -15.28 0.92
CA ARG A 17 13.72 -14.60 -0.35
C ARG A 17 12.22 -14.56 -0.61
N GLU A 18 11.49 -15.63 -0.29
CA GLU A 18 10.03 -15.68 -0.45
C GLU A 18 9.31 -14.73 0.51
N GLU A 19 9.70 -14.74 1.78
CA GLU A 19 9.17 -13.84 2.81
C GLU A 19 9.44 -12.37 2.43
N GLY A 20 10.69 -12.03 2.09
CA GLY A 20 11.05 -10.68 1.68
C GLY A 20 10.30 -10.19 0.43
N ARG A 21 10.06 -11.06 -0.56
CA ARG A 21 9.22 -10.72 -1.73
C ARG A 21 7.77 -10.48 -1.34
N LYS A 22 7.21 -11.32 -0.48
CA LYS A 22 5.82 -11.20 -0.02
C LYS A 22 5.60 -9.92 0.77
N GLU A 23 6.49 -9.63 1.72
CA GLU A 23 6.46 -8.40 2.51
C GLU A 23 6.63 -7.17 1.63
N GLY A 24 7.60 -7.18 0.71
CA GLY A 24 7.82 -6.07 -0.23
C GLY A 24 6.61 -5.81 -1.12
N LEU A 25 5.97 -6.86 -1.65
CA LEU A 25 4.76 -6.73 -2.47
C LEU A 25 3.58 -6.19 -1.64
N GLN A 26 3.40 -6.67 -0.42
CA GLN A 26 2.33 -6.22 0.46
C GLN A 26 2.52 -4.74 0.82
N LYS A 27 3.72 -4.37 1.24
CA LYS A 27 4.06 -2.98 1.60
C LYS A 27 3.89 -2.06 0.41
N GLY A 28 4.44 -2.41 -0.76
CA GLY A 28 4.31 -1.59 -1.97
C GLY A 28 2.88 -1.40 -2.44
N ARG A 29 2.01 -2.43 -2.30
CA ARG A 29 0.57 -2.28 -2.60
C ARG A 29 -0.12 -1.34 -1.62
N GLN A 30 0.18 -1.43 -0.32
CA GLN A 30 -0.42 -0.57 0.69
C GLN A 30 0.02 0.90 0.50
N GLU A 31 1.31 1.14 0.32
CA GLU A 31 1.87 2.48 0.08
C GLU A 31 1.30 3.08 -1.20
N GLY A 32 1.31 2.35 -2.32
CA GLY A 32 0.77 2.83 -3.59
C GLY A 32 -0.74 3.10 -3.54
N ALA A 33 -1.51 2.30 -2.81
CA ALA A 33 -2.94 2.56 -2.62
C ALA A 33 -3.18 3.84 -1.81
N ALA A 34 -2.41 4.05 -0.74
CA ALA A 34 -2.49 5.25 0.08
C ALA A 34 -2.10 6.51 -0.70
N GLU A 35 -0.98 6.48 -1.43
CA GLU A 35 -0.54 7.59 -2.28
C GLU A 35 -1.58 7.94 -3.35
N LYS A 36 -2.17 6.93 -4.01
CA LYS A 36 -3.22 7.14 -5.00
C LYS A 36 -4.48 7.74 -4.39
N ALA A 37 -4.91 7.26 -3.22
CA ALA A 37 -6.06 7.81 -2.52
C ALA A 37 -5.84 9.28 -2.15
N GLN A 38 -4.65 9.63 -1.67
CA GLN A 38 -4.28 11.01 -1.35
C GLN A 38 -4.22 11.90 -2.59
N ALA A 39 -3.66 11.41 -3.71
CA ALA A 39 -3.61 12.15 -4.96
C ALA A 39 -5.02 12.47 -5.49
N ILE A 40 -5.92 11.47 -5.46
CA ILE A 40 -7.32 11.64 -5.84
C ILE A 40 -7.99 12.65 -4.91
N ALA A 41 -7.78 12.56 -3.58
CA ALA A 41 -8.37 13.48 -2.62
C ALA A 41 -7.96 14.94 -2.88
N ARG A 42 -6.68 15.20 -3.20
CA ARG A 42 -6.21 16.54 -3.60
C ARG A 42 -6.87 17.02 -4.88
N GLN A 43 -7.00 16.16 -5.88
CA GLN A 43 -7.67 16.50 -7.14
C GLN A 43 -9.14 16.86 -6.90
N LEU A 44 -9.86 16.06 -6.10
CA LEU A 44 -11.27 16.30 -5.78
C LEU A 44 -11.47 17.60 -4.98
N ARG A 45 -10.58 17.90 -4.02
CA ARG A 45 -10.57 19.19 -3.31
C ARG A 45 -10.40 20.36 -4.27
N ASN A 46 -9.47 20.25 -5.22
CA ASN A 46 -9.23 21.27 -6.23
C ASN A 46 -10.43 21.47 -7.18
N MET A 47 -11.25 20.42 -7.37
CA MET A 47 -12.51 20.48 -8.11
C MET A 47 -13.68 21.02 -7.27
N GLY A 48 -13.43 21.45 -6.03
CA GLY A 48 -14.44 22.08 -5.16
C GLY A 48 -15.35 21.09 -4.42
N MET A 49 -15.01 19.80 -4.36
CA MET A 49 -15.78 18.83 -3.59
C MET A 49 -15.64 19.05 -2.09
N THR A 50 -16.69 18.72 -1.34
CA THR A 50 -16.67 18.82 0.13
C THR A 50 -15.86 17.68 0.74
N PRO A 51 -15.31 17.85 1.96
CA PRO A 51 -14.58 16.78 2.65
C PRO A 51 -15.36 15.46 2.75
N GLU A 52 -16.67 15.53 2.97
CA GLU A 52 -17.54 14.35 3.08
C GLU A 52 -17.66 13.59 1.75
N GLN A 53 -17.74 14.31 0.63
CA GLN A 53 -17.75 13.70 -0.71
C GLN A 53 -16.41 13.06 -1.04
N ILE A 54 -15.32 13.70 -0.63
CA ILE A 54 -13.96 13.18 -0.82
C ILE A 54 -13.74 11.91 0.02
N GLU A 55 -14.23 11.88 1.25
CA GLU A 55 -14.19 10.70 2.11
C GLU A 55 -14.93 9.51 1.47
N GLN A 56 -16.12 9.75 0.92
CA GLN A 56 -16.85 8.71 0.19
C GLN A 56 -16.13 8.22 -1.07
N ALA A 57 -15.47 9.11 -1.82
CA ALA A 57 -14.81 8.76 -3.08
C ALA A 57 -13.45 8.07 -2.90
N THR A 58 -12.73 8.40 -1.82
CA THR A 58 -11.33 7.95 -1.61
C THR A 58 -11.18 6.93 -0.49
N GLY A 59 -12.19 6.81 0.39
CA GLY A 59 -12.13 5.99 1.59
C GLY A 59 -11.23 6.56 2.70
N LEU A 60 -10.69 7.77 2.51
CA LEU A 60 -9.92 8.47 3.54
C LEU A 60 -10.85 9.06 4.58
N SER A 61 -10.59 8.81 5.85
CA SER A 61 -11.35 9.41 6.94
C SER A 61 -11.18 10.92 6.97
N GLY A 62 -12.16 11.63 7.53
CA GLY A 62 -12.05 13.08 7.75
C GLY A 62 -10.79 13.50 8.51
N ALA A 63 -10.24 12.66 9.40
CA ALA A 63 -8.97 12.92 10.08
C ALA A 63 -7.76 12.84 9.13
N GLU A 64 -7.74 11.88 8.21
CA GLU A 64 -6.72 11.75 7.17
C GLU A 64 -6.81 12.92 6.19
N LEU A 65 -8.02 13.29 5.76
CA LEU A 65 -8.24 14.44 4.91
C LEU A 65 -7.79 15.74 5.58
N LYS A 66 -8.13 15.94 6.87
CA LYS A 66 -7.68 17.11 7.62
C LYS A 66 -6.16 17.20 7.72
N LYS A 67 -5.45 16.07 7.88
CA LYS A 67 -3.98 16.05 7.84
C LYS A 67 -3.43 16.31 6.44
N LEU A 68 -4.07 15.74 5.41
CA LEU A 68 -3.64 15.89 4.02
C LEU A 68 -3.80 17.32 3.49
N PHE A 69 -4.81 18.02 4.02
CA PHE A 69 -5.23 19.36 3.63
C PHE A 69 -4.79 20.45 4.61
N ALA A 70 -4.10 20.07 5.69
CA ALA A 70 -3.43 21.03 6.57
C ALA A 70 -2.33 21.71 5.74
N ASP A 71 -2.58 22.97 5.39
CA ASP A 71 -1.63 23.86 4.71
C ASP A 71 -0.47 24.23 5.65
#